data_AF-C4Y0J7-F1
#
_entry.id   AF-C4Y0J7-F1
#
_cell.length_a   1.000
_cell.length_b   1.000
_cell.length_c   1.000
_cell.angle_alpha   90.00
_cell.angle_beta   90.00
_cell.angle_gamma   90.00
#
_symmetry.space_group_name_H-M   'P 1'
#
loop_
_entity.id
_entity.type
_entity.pdbx_description
1 polymer ?
#
loop_
_entity_poly.entity_id
_entity_poly.type
_entity_poly.pdbx_seq_one_letter_code
_entity_poly.pdbx_strand_id
1 'polypeptide(L)'
;MKNVQMALSLSLIAQKNIAIHTNDVANCIKDLRRTIIENFEMHDVVEIDLLRYQDDIYNQVTRRMVKTEEGEFPKLHEVVIWKNLDILNMDVALKTSVIRIFDELDQYNNLASRNKAPTDPIKFGEYQVVKPEMHLVIPVLDVNHRLPQIYQHIKNRFWFSQSCFIGADTSFSSDKMKEEIIKSRLRLDSVFAKPSIQEYICSLLVFTRSHRLCSLAPLTTRPSFSALEDIMTLAKCLAIWENRDNDSPLFVTPDYVKVAYRKIGYWLVDWETNRLFKLKEYGAEYRKRMEISILTGDWYGSEWNSVEEYLQRYESKLDWNSSSGFSNAIVDEVLQLVRPPI
;
A
#
# COMPACT_ATOMS: atom_id res chain seq x y z
N MET A 1 -4.45 10.20 -16.38
CA MET A 1 -5.08 8.96 -15.87
C MET A 1 -4.34 7.65 -16.14
N LYS A 2 -3.34 7.57 -17.03
CA LYS A 2 -2.56 6.32 -17.28
C LYS A 2 -1.98 5.69 -16.01
N ASN A 3 -1.49 6.51 -15.07
CA ASN A 3 -0.96 6.03 -13.79
C ASN A 3 -2.02 5.38 -12.88
N VAL A 4 -3.27 5.85 -12.93
CA VAL A 4 -4.38 5.26 -12.16
C VAL A 4 -4.78 3.92 -12.78
N GLN A 5 -4.90 3.85 -14.11
CA GLN A 5 -5.16 2.59 -14.80
C GLN A 5 -4.07 1.55 -14.52
N MET A 6 -2.80 1.94 -14.64
CA MET A 6 -1.69 1.06 -14.27
C MET A 6 -1.81 0.59 -12.82
N ALA A 7 -2.09 1.50 -11.88
CA ALA A 7 -2.28 1.13 -10.48
C ALA A 7 -3.43 0.12 -10.29
N LEU A 8 -4.56 0.32 -10.97
CA LEU A 8 -5.70 -0.60 -10.98
C LEU A 8 -5.30 -1.97 -11.56
N SER A 9 -4.60 -2.01 -12.69
CA SER A 9 -4.11 -3.26 -13.28
C SER A 9 -3.19 -4.01 -12.33
N LEU A 10 -2.18 -3.33 -11.75
CA LEU A 10 -1.23 -3.94 -10.82
C LEU A 10 -1.94 -4.50 -9.59
N SER A 11 -2.92 -3.75 -9.08
CA SER A 11 -3.77 -4.10 -7.95
C SER A 11 -4.63 -5.34 -8.22
N LEU A 12 -5.28 -5.40 -9.40
CA LEU A 12 -6.09 -6.54 -9.83
C LEU A 12 -5.23 -7.78 -10.13
N ILE A 13 -4.03 -7.60 -10.70
CA ILE A 13 -3.05 -8.69 -10.90
C ILE A 13 -2.70 -9.32 -9.56
N ALA A 14 -2.31 -8.49 -8.56
CA ALA A 14 -1.94 -8.96 -7.23
C ALA A 14 -3.12 -9.33 -6.32
N GLN A 15 -4.36 -9.03 -6.72
CA GLN A 15 -5.57 -9.17 -5.91
C GLN A 15 -5.50 -8.41 -4.57
N LYS A 16 -4.97 -7.19 -4.59
CA LYS A 16 -4.81 -6.35 -3.39
C LYS A 16 -5.46 -4.99 -3.53
N ASN A 17 -6.12 -4.52 -2.49
CA ASN A 17 -6.77 -3.20 -2.43
C ASN A 17 -5.77 -2.06 -2.56
N ILE A 18 -6.17 -0.91 -3.14
CA ILE A 18 -5.31 0.27 -3.28
C ILE A 18 -6.05 1.54 -2.89
N ALA A 19 -5.32 2.55 -2.42
CA ALA A 19 -5.88 3.86 -2.12
C ALA A 19 -5.61 4.86 -3.25
N ILE A 20 -6.50 5.83 -3.44
CA ILE A 20 -6.30 6.94 -4.38
C ILE A 20 -6.30 8.25 -3.61
N HIS A 21 -5.26 9.07 -3.83
CA HIS A 21 -5.16 10.42 -3.29
C HIS A 21 -5.54 11.43 -4.36
N THR A 22 -6.33 12.42 -4.01
CA THR A 22 -6.73 13.46 -4.96
C THR A 22 -6.91 14.82 -4.30
N ASN A 23 -6.83 15.86 -5.12
CA ASN A 23 -7.21 17.22 -4.77
C ASN A 23 -8.69 17.51 -5.05
N ASP A 24 -9.45 16.56 -5.59
CA ASP A 24 -10.88 16.75 -5.85
C ASP A 24 -11.56 15.38 -5.92
N VAL A 25 -12.15 15.00 -4.79
CA VAL A 25 -12.79 13.69 -4.61
C VAL A 25 -13.93 13.50 -5.60
N ALA A 26 -14.75 14.52 -5.85
CA ALA A 26 -15.94 14.38 -6.69
C ALA A 26 -15.57 14.09 -8.15
N ASN A 27 -14.65 14.87 -8.71
CA ASN A 27 -14.20 14.68 -10.08
C ASN A 27 -13.30 13.44 -10.24
N CYS A 28 -12.45 13.14 -9.25
CA CYS A 28 -11.64 11.92 -9.27
C CYS A 28 -12.53 10.66 -9.31
N ILE A 29 -13.59 10.61 -8.50
CA ILE A 29 -14.55 9.50 -8.52
C ILE A 29 -15.27 9.43 -9.87
N LYS A 30 -15.72 10.57 -10.41
CA LYS A 30 -16.36 10.61 -11.73
C LYS A 30 -15.47 10.03 -12.83
N ASP A 31 -14.19 10.42 -12.84
CA ASP A 31 -13.25 9.92 -13.83
C ASP A 31 -12.87 8.45 -13.59
N LEU A 32 -12.69 8.06 -12.33
CA LEU A 32 -12.44 6.68 -11.94
C LEU A 32 -13.59 5.77 -12.39
N ARG A 33 -14.84 6.16 -12.14
CA ARG A 33 -16.02 5.44 -12.64
C ARG A 33 -15.98 5.29 -14.14
N ARG A 34 -15.69 6.36 -14.88
CA ARG A 34 -15.63 6.33 -16.34
C ARG A 34 -14.61 5.30 -16.82
N THR A 35 -13.39 5.32 -16.26
CA THR A 35 -12.34 4.35 -16.59
C THR A 35 -12.70 2.92 -16.21
N ILE A 36 -13.39 2.72 -15.08
CA ILE A 36 -13.82 1.39 -14.66
C ILE A 36 -14.96 0.88 -15.56
N ILE A 37 -15.97 1.69 -15.87
CA ILE A 37 -17.13 1.29 -16.69
C ILE A 37 -16.72 0.93 -18.13
N GLU A 38 -15.61 1.46 -18.63
CA GLU A 38 -15.02 1.02 -19.91
C GLU A 38 -14.58 -0.46 -19.90
N ASN A 39 -14.30 -1.02 -18.71
CA ASN A 39 -13.76 -2.38 -18.55
C ASN A 39 -14.68 -3.31 -17.72
N PHE A 40 -15.71 -2.76 -17.08
CA PHE A 40 -16.59 -3.40 -16.10
C PHE A 40 -18.03 -2.97 -16.34
N GLU A 41 -19.00 -3.82 -15.99
CA GLU A 41 -20.40 -3.45 -16.14
C GLU A 41 -20.81 -2.43 -15.07
N MET A 42 -21.71 -1.51 -15.40
CA MET A 42 -22.08 -0.41 -14.50
C MET A 42 -22.59 -0.90 -13.13
N HIS A 43 -23.22 -2.06 -13.11
CA HIS A 43 -23.82 -2.66 -11.92
C HIS A 43 -22.81 -3.49 -11.08
N ASP A 44 -21.59 -3.70 -11.60
CA ASP A 44 -20.48 -4.31 -10.85
C ASP A 44 -19.66 -3.30 -10.04
N VAL A 45 -19.99 -2.01 -10.16
CA VAL A 45 -19.33 -0.91 -9.46
C VAL A 45 -20.29 -0.28 -8.45
N VAL A 46 -19.85 -0.19 -7.19
CA VAL A 46 -20.62 0.47 -6.14
C VAL A 46 -19.82 1.56 -5.44
N GLU A 47 -20.50 2.66 -5.10
CA GLU A 47 -19.94 3.74 -4.31
C GLU A 47 -20.57 3.75 -2.92
N ILE A 48 -19.70 3.83 -1.90
CA ILE A 48 -20.11 3.81 -0.50
C ILE A 48 -19.52 5.04 0.19
N ASP A 49 -20.41 5.92 0.65
CA ASP A 49 -20.04 7.08 1.46
C ASP A 49 -20.03 6.67 2.93
N LEU A 50 -18.84 6.50 3.51
CA LEU A 50 -18.68 5.98 4.86
C LEU A 50 -19.21 6.94 5.94
N LEU A 51 -19.27 8.25 5.67
CA LEU A 51 -19.81 9.23 6.63
C LEU A 51 -21.31 9.04 6.87
N ARG A 52 -22.05 8.52 5.89
CA ARG A 52 -23.50 8.31 6.02
C ARG A 52 -23.87 7.16 6.96
N TYR A 53 -22.89 6.35 7.35
CA TYR A 53 -23.11 5.09 8.06
C TYR A 53 -22.31 5.02 9.37
N GLN A 54 -21.96 6.16 9.99
CA GLN A 54 -21.13 6.15 11.21
C GLN A 54 -21.75 5.34 12.35
N ASP A 55 -23.08 5.36 12.49
CA ASP A 55 -23.80 4.69 13.58
C ASP A 55 -23.81 3.15 13.45
N ASP A 56 -23.76 2.63 12.23
CA ASP A 56 -23.74 1.19 11.96
C ASP A 56 -22.96 0.89 10.67
N ILE A 57 -21.66 1.19 10.71
CA ILE A 57 -20.81 1.11 9.52
C ILE A 57 -20.69 -0.33 9.03
N TYR A 58 -20.65 -1.30 9.94
CA TYR A 58 -20.45 -2.70 9.58
C TYR A 58 -21.63 -3.25 8.78
N ASN A 59 -22.87 -3.17 9.29
CA ASN A 59 -24.01 -3.78 8.58
C ASN A 59 -24.36 -3.02 7.30
N GLN A 60 -24.28 -1.69 7.32
CA GLN A 60 -24.64 -0.87 6.16
C GLN A 60 -23.62 -1.02 5.01
N VAL A 61 -22.33 -1.01 5.33
CA VAL A 61 -21.28 -1.16 4.30
C VAL A 61 -21.28 -2.57 3.74
N THR A 62 -21.34 -3.60 4.58
CA THR A 62 -21.39 -5.00 4.11
C THR A 62 -22.58 -5.23 3.19
N ARG A 63 -23.79 -4.81 3.58
CA ARG A 63 -24.99 -4.91 2.74
C ARG A 63 -24.85 -4.20 1.39
N ARG A 64 -24.18 -3.06 1.34
CA ARG A 64 -23.96 -2.29 0.10
C ARG A 64 -22.87 -2.88 -0.80
N MET A 65 -21.96 -3.68 -0.23
CA MET A 65 -20.93 -4.38 -1.00
C MET A 65 -21.44 -5.66 -1.66
N VAL A 66 -22.62 -6.15 -1.25
CA VAL A 66 -23.25 -7.36 -1.79
C VAL A 66 -24.27 -7.00 -2.88
N LYS A 67 -24.10 -7.63 -4.03
CA LYS A 67 -25.02 -7.67 -5.16
C LYS A 67 -25.95 -8.87 -4.99
N THR A 68 -27.24 -8.62 -4.89
CA THR A 68 -28.30 -9.63 -4.83
C THR A 68 -29.20 -9.49 -6.04
N GLU A 69 -29.21 -10.50 -6.91
CA GLU A 69 -30.09 -10.57 -8.08
C GLU A 69 -31.05 -11.75 -7.91
N GLU A 70 -32.28 -11.62 -8.41
CA GLU A 70 -33.30 -12.68 -8.27
C GLU A 70 -32.84 -13.97 -8.95
N GLY A 71 -32.82 -15.06 -8.18
CA GLY A 71 -32.42 -16.39 -8.67
C GLY A 71 -30.91 -16.62 -8.72
N GLU A 72 -30.08 -15.61 -8.42
CA GLU A 72 -28.63 -15.78 -8.32
C GLU A 72 -28.15 -15.90 -6.87
N PHE A 73 -27.04 -16.63 -6.68
CA PHE A 73 -26.35 -16.63 -5.39
C PHE A 73 -25.72 -15.25 -5.15
N PRO A 74 -25.82 -14.67 -3.94
CA PRO A 74 -25.24 -13.36 -3.65
C PRO A 74 -23.75 -13.28 -3.99
N LYS A 75 -23.35 -12.18 -4.62
CA LYS A 75 -21.95 -11.93 -5.02
C LYS A 75 -21.50 -10.58 -4.47
N LEU A 76 -20.20 -10.41 -4.27
CA LEU A 76 -19.66 -9.06 -4.03
C LEU A 76 -19.63 -8.27 -5.35
N HIS A 77 -19.75 -6.95 -5.27
CA HIS A 77 -19.44 -6.08 -6.43
C HIS A 77 -17.97 -6.26 -6.83
N GLU A 78 -17.65 -6.18 -8.14
CA GLU A 78 -16.25 -6.27 -8.62
C GLU A 78 -15.43 -5.07 -8.14
N VAL A 79 -15.98 -3.85 -8.19
CA VAL A 79 -15.27 -2.66 -7.70
C VAL A 79 -16.10 -1.89 -6.67
N VAL A 80 -15.50 -1.67 -5.50
CA VAL A 80 -16.12 -0.94 -4.39
C VAL A 80 -15.31 0.32 -4.12
N ILE A 81 -15.93 1.49 -4.35
CA ILE A 81 -15.29 2.79 -4.11
C ILE A 81 -15.76 3.33 -2.76
N TRP A 82 -14.84 3.55 -1.83
CA TRP A 82 -15.12 4.17 -0.54
C TRP A 82 -14.83 5.67 -0.57
N LYS A 83 -15.76 6.47 -0.06
CA LYS A 83 -15.58 7.92 0.12
C LYS A 83 -15.37 8.24 1.59
N ASN A 84 -14.62 9.32 1.83
CA ASN A 84 -14.53 9.98 3.13
C ASN A 84 -13.92 9.12 4.25
N LEU A 85 -13.05 8.17 3.92
CA LEU A 85 -12.32 7.37 4.92
C LEU A 85 -11.32 8.24 5.73
N ASP A 86 -10.77 9.26 5.09
CA ASP A 86 -9.76 10.21 5.59
C ASP A 86 -10.29 11.20 6.63
N ILE A 87 -11.58 11.56 6.55
CA ILE A 87 -12.22 12.53 7.46
C ILE A 87 -13.12 11.85 8.50
N LEU A 88 -13.09 10.53 8.56
CA LEU A 88 -13.93 9.75 9.44
C LEU A 88 -13.33 9.75 10.86
N ASN A 89 -14.11 10.24 11.82
CA ASN A 89 -13.69 10.23 13.22
C ASN A 89 -13.80 8.81 13.78
N MET A 90 -12.71 8.05 13.71
CA MET A 90 -12.75 6.66 14.18
C MET A 90 -12.52 6.60 15.68
N ASP A 91 -13.60 6.30 16.39
CA ASP A 91 -13.51 5.74 17.73
C ASP A 91 -13.13 4.25 17.69
N VAL A 92 -13.04 3.61 18.86
CA VAL A 92 -12.67 2.20 18.97
C VAL A 92 -13.72 1.27 18.31
N ALA A 93 -15.00 1.61 18.40
CA ALA A 93 -16.09 0.78 17.87
C ALA A 93 -16.11 0.80 16.34
N LEU A 94 -15.96 1.99 15.75
CA LEU A 94 -15.96 2.20 14.32
C LEU A 94 -14.68 1.63 13.69
N LYS A 95 -13.52 1.83 14.33
CA LYS A 95 -12.27 1.18 13.92
C LYS A 95 -12.42 -0.35 13.87
N THR A 96 -12.98 -0.95 14.91
CA THR A 96 -13.21 -2.41 14.99
C THR A 96 -14.16 -2.86 13.87
N SER A 97 -15.21 -2.10 13.60
CA SER A 97 -16.17 -2.38 12.53
C SER A 97 -15.53 -2.35 11.14
N VAL A 98 -14.72 -1.35 10.83
CA VAL A 98 -14.00 -1.27 9.53
C VAL A 98 -13.00 -2.41 9.38
N ILE A 99 -12.24 -2.72 10.44
CA ILE A 99 -11.27 -3.84 10.42
C ILE A 99 -12.01 -5.17 10.18
N ARG A 100 -13.15 -5.38 10.84
CA ARG A 100 -13.97 -6.58 10.68
C ARG A 100 -14.43 -6.80 9.24
N ILE A 101 -14.77 -5.74 8.51
CA ILE A 101 -15.12 -5.84 7.09
C ILE A 101 -13.96 -6.48 6.30
N PHE A 102 -12.74 -5.99 6.49
CA PHE A 102 -11.57 -6.56 5.81
C PHE A 102 -11.24 -7.97 6.28
N ASP A 103 -11.35 -8.24 7.58
CA ASP A 103 -11.13 -9.59 8.11
C ASP A 103 -12.11 -10.59 7.50
N GLU A 104 -13.37 -10.24 7.31
CA GLU A 104 -14.33 -11.14 6.63
C GLU A 104 -14.03 -11.30 5.14
N LEU A 105 -13.61 -10.23 4.43
CA LEU A 105 -13.17 -10.32 3.03
C LEU A 105 -11.92 -11.20 2.83
N ASP A 106 -11.03 -11.19 3.81
CA ASP A 106 -9.79 -11.97 3.86
C ASP A 106 -10.00 -13.33 4.54
N GLN A 107 -11.23 -13.66 4.95
CA GLN A 107 -11.58 -14.88 5.69
C GLN A 107 -10.69 -15.11 6.93
N TYR A 108 -10.38 -14.02 7.63
CA TYR A 108 -9.50 -13.93 8.79
C TYR A 108 -8.07 -14.46 8.54
N ASN A 109 -7.70 -14.68 7.27
CA ASN A 109 -6.44 -15.31 6.87
C ASN A 109 -6.15 -16.65 7.57
N ASN A 110 -7.19 -17.38 7.97
CA ASN A 110 -7.06 -18.67 8.64
C ASN A 110 -6.42 -19.72 7.72
N LEU A 111 -5.66 -20.68 8.28
CA LEU A 111 -5.06 -21.75 7.48
C LEU A 111 -6.09 -22.54 6.65
N ALA A 112 -7.31 -22.69 7.18
CA ALA A 112 -8.42 -23.36 6.50
C ALA A 112 -8.97 -22.58 5.30
N SER A 113 -8.88 -21.24 5.29
CA SER A 113 -9.34 -20.45 4.14
C SER A 113 -8.35 -20.48 2.98
N ARG A 114 -7.07 -20.77 3.23
CA ARG A 114 -6.04 -20.92 2.18
C ARG A 114 -6.26 -22.11 1.26
N ASN A 115 -6.98 -23.13 1.72
CA ASN A 115 -7.25 -24.35 0.97
C ASN A 115 -8.62 -24.35 0.26
N LYS A 116 -9.40 -23.27 0.41
CA LYS A 116 -10.69 -23.14 -0.26
C LYS A 116 -10.50 -22.75 -1.71
N ALA A 117 -11.36 -23.26 -2.58
CA ALA A 117 -11.37 -22.81 -3.97
C ALA A 117 -11.79 -21.33 -4.03
N PRO A 118 -11.30 -20.54 -4.99
CA PRO A 118 -11.70 -19.14 -5.16
C PRO A 118 -13.22 -18.95 -5.36
N THR A 119 -13.90 -19.99 -5.83
CA THR A 119 -15.36 -20.02 -6.04
C THR A 119 -16.16 -20.34 -4.78
N ASP A 120 -15.51 -20.74 -3.69
CA ASP A 120 -16.20 -21.14 -2.46
C ASP A 120 -16.84 -19.92 -1.78
N PRO A 121 -18.11 -20.02 -1.36
CA PRO A 121 -18.78 -18.92 -0.70
C PRO A 121 -18.14 -18.60 0.66
N ILE A 122 -18.04 -17.30 0.95
CA ILE A 122 -17.54 -16.75 2.21
C ILE A 122 -18.68 -16.15 3.01
N LYS A 123 -18.56 -16.18 4.34
CA LYS A 123 -19.48 -15.45 5.22
C LYS A 123 -19.03 -13.99 5.28
N PHE A 124 -19.90 -13.07 4.87
CA PHE A 124 -19.63 -11.64 4.85
C PHE A 124 -20.88 -10.88 5.31
N GLY A 125 -20.79 -10.22 6.47
CA GLY A 125 -21.98 -9.69 7.12
C GLY A 125 -22.96 -10.80 7.47
N GLU A 126 -24.23 -10.57 7.10
CA GLU A 126 -25.33 -11.53 7.23
C GLU A 126 -25.42 -12.49 6.02
N TYR A 127 -24.58 -12.30 4.99
CA TYR A 127 -24.69 -13.00 3.73
C TYR A 127 -23.65 -14.13 3.61
N GLN A 128 -24.00 -15.16 2.84
CA GLN A 128 -23.00 -16.02 2.19
C GLN A 128 -22.81 -15.51 0.76
N VAL A 129 -21.59 -15.14 0.40
CA VAL A 129 -21.29 -14.46 -0.86
C VAL A 129 -20.15 -15.13 -1.60
N VAL A 130 -20.18 -15.08 -2.92
CA VAL A 130 -19.01 -15.42 -3.75
C VAL A 130 -18.21 -14.15 -4.05
N LYS A 131 -16.88 -14.22 -3.87
CA LYS A 131 -15.96 -13.12 -4.18
C LYS A 131 -15.57 -13.20 -5.67
N PRO A 132 -15.87 -12.17 -6.48
CA PRO A 132 -15.45 -12.15 -7.88
C PRO A 132 -13.92 -12.18 -8.04
N GLU A 133 -13.46 -12.70 -9.17
CA GLU A 133 -12.04 -12.77 -9.52
C GLU A 133 -11.37 -11.39 -9.66
N MET A 134 -12.17 -10.36 -9.98
CA MET A 134 -11.75 -8.97 -10.15
C MET A 134 -12.20 -8.06 -9.00
N HIS A 135 -12.38 -8.61 -7.79
CA HIS A 135 -12.81 -7.84 -6.64
C HIS A 135 -11.74 -6.84 -6.14
N LEU A 136 -12.11 -5.57 -5.99
CA LEU A 136 -11.24 -4.51 -5.52
C LEU A 136 -11.96 -3.46 -4.67
N VAL A 137 -11.38 -3.08 -3.54
CA VAL A 137 -11.82 -1.95 -2.70
C VAL A 137 -10.86 -0.76 -2.89
N ILE A 138 -11.41 0.41 -3.20
CA ILE A 138 -10.65 1.64 -3.49
C ILE A 138 -11.19 2.81 -2.66
N PRO A 139 -10.53 3.21 -1.56
CA PRO A 139 -10.81 4.48 -0.93
C PRO A 139 -10.24 5.64 -1.76
N VAL A 140 -11.05 6.67 -1.94
CA VAL A 140 -10.63 7.96 -2.52
C VAL A 140 -10.52 8.98 -1.39
N LEU A 141 -9.32 9.52 -1.21
CA LEU A 141 -8.93 10.35 -0.07
C LEU A 141 -8.57 11.77 -0.53
N ASP A 142 -9.04 12.79 0.20
CA ASP A 142 -8.67 14.18 -0.05
C ASP A 142 -7.31 14.51 0.61
N VAL A 143 -6.41 15.11 -0.17
CA VAL A 143 -5.08 15.55 0.31
C VAL A 143 -4.88 17.07 0.26
N ASN A 144 -5.88 17.87 -0.13
CA ASN A 144 -5.76 19.33 -0.28
C ASN A 144 -5.40 20.06 1.02
N HIS A 145 -6.08 19.67 2.10
CA HIS A 145 -6.09 20.47 3.32
C HIS A 145 -5.17 19.88 4.38
N ARG A 146 -5.08 18.55 4.49
CA ARG A 146 -4.24 17.79 5.43
C ARG A 146 -3.90 16.43 4.83
N LEU A 147 -2.81 15.81 5.29
CA LEU A 147 -2.59 14.38 5.01
C LEU A 147 -3.68 13.56 5.75
N PRO A 148 -4.24 12.52 5.11
CA PRO A 148 -5.39 11.79 5.61
C PRO A 148 -5.01 10.97 6.84
N GLN A 149 -5.59 11.25 8.01
CA GLN A 149 -5.26 10.56 9.26
C GLN A 149 -5.94 9.20 9.36
N ILE A 150 -5.37 8.21 8.68
CA ILE A 150 -5.90 6.85 8.65
C ILE A 150 -5.14 5.99 9.66
N TYR A 151 -5.87 5.29 10.53
CA TYR A 151 -5.28 4.36 11.46
C TYR A 151 -4.44 3.31 10.73
N GLN A 152 -3.20 3.09 11.21
CA GLN A 152 -2.24 2.20 10.56
C GLN A 152 -2.78 0.80 10.25
N HIS A 153 -3.62 0.23 11.13
CA HIS A 153 -4.21 -1.09 10.92
C HIS A 153 -5.16 -1.14 9.72
N ILE A 154 -5.85 -0.03 9.43
CA ILE A 154 -6.70 0.13 8.25
C ILE A 154 -5.81 0.46 7.04
N LYS A 155 -4.80 1.32 7.22
CA LYS A 155 -3.82 1.68 6.18
C LYS A 155 -3.15 0.44 5.58
N ASN A 156 -2.76 -0.51 6.42
CA ASN A 156 -2.18 -1.81 6.04
C ASN A 156 -3.13 -2.71 5.22
N ARG A 157 -4.44 -2.43 5.15
CA ARG A 157 -5.39 -3.16 4.29
C ARG A 157 -5.37 -2.69 2.84
N PHE A 158 -4.73 -1.56 2.58
CA PHE A 158 -4.49 -1.05 1.24
C PHE A 158 -3.00 -1.18 0.95
N TRP A 159 -2.69 -1.77 -0.20
CA TRP A 159 -1.34 -2.17 -0.57
C TRP A 159 -0.43 -0.96 -0.82
N PHE A 160 -0.93 0.01 -1.60
CA PHE A 160 -0.24 1.27 -1.84
C PHE A 160 -1.25 2.37 -2.20
N SER A 161 -0.76 3.62 -2.23
CA SER A 161 -1.54 4.77 -2.70
C SER A 161 -1.09 5.29 -4.06
N GLN A 162 -2.04 5.69 -4.90
CA GLN A 162 -1.79 6.35 -6.18
C GLN A 162 -2.38 7.78 -6.19
N SER A 163 -1.57 8.77 -6.55
CA SER A 163 -2.05 10.15 -6.72
C SER A 163 -2.77 10.33 -8.06
N CYS A 164 -3.92 10.98 -8.01
CA CYS A 164 -4.75 11.38 -9.14
C CYS A 164 -5.06 12.88 -9.01
N PHE A 165 -4.34 13.71 -9.78
CA PHE A 165 -4.57 15.16 -9.86
C PHE A 165 -5.21 15.49 -11.21
N ILE A 166 -6.28 16.29 -11.17
CA ILE A 166 -7.06 16.64 -12.36
C ILE A 166 -6.30 17.65 -13.23
N GLY A 167 -6.29 17.43 -14.55
CA GLY A 167 -5.67 18.34 -15.53
C GLY A 167 -4.63 17.71 -16.47
N ALA A 168 -4.34 16.41 -16.35
CA ALA A 168 -3.43 15.71 -17.26
C ALA A 168 -4.20 14.89 -18.31
N ASP A 169 -3.93 15.17 -19.59
CA ASP A 169 -4.60 14.60 -20.77
C ASP A 169 -4.89 13.10 -20.70
N THR A 170 -6.09 12.76 -21.16
CA THR A 170 -6.69 11.43 -21.08
C THR A 170 -7.13 10.98 -22.47
N SER A 171 -6.22 10.38 -23.24
CA SER A 171 -6.60 9.51 -24.36
C SER A 171 -6.32 8.06 -23.98
N PHE A 172 -7.32 7.21 -24.23
CA PHE A 172 -7.37 5.82 -23.81
C PHE A 172 -7.62 4.90 -24.99
N SER A 173 -7.08 3.69 -24.90
CA SER A 173 -7.41 2.54 -25.73
C SER A 173 -7.72 1.41 -24.74
N SER A 174 -8.92 0.87 -24.87
CA SER A 174 -9.48 -0.18 -24.00
C SER A 174 -10.00 -1.26 -24.92
N ASP A 175 -9.25 -2.34 -25.03
CA ASP A 175 -9.78 -3.64 -25.45
C ASP A 175 -8.88 -4.71 -24.80
N LYS A 176 -9.47 -5.56 -23.94
CA LYS A 176 -8.89 -6.76 -23.27
C LYS A 176 -8.20 -6.63 -21.89
N MET A 177 -8.51 -5.63 -21.08
CA MET A 177 -7.93 -5.50 -19.72
C MET A 177 -8.17 -6.73 -18.82
N LYS A 178 -9.37 -7.33 -18.82
CA LYS A 178 -9.69 -8.49 -17.95
C LYS A 178 -8.85 -9.72 -18.28
N GLU A 179 -8.76 -10.11 -19.55
CA GLU A 179 -7.98 -11.27 -19.99
C GLU A 179 -6.48 -11.07 -19.73
N GLU A 180 -5.97 -9.86 -19.99
CA GLU A 180 -4.57 -9.50 -19.73
C GLU A 180 -4.23 -9.59 -18.25
N ILE A 181 -5.12 -9.15 -17.37
CA ILE A 181 -4.93 -9.25 -15.92
C ILE A 181 -4.87 -10.71 -15.47
N ILE A 182 -5.78 -11.57 -15.95
CA ILE A 182 -5.79 -12.99 -15.58
C ILE A 182 -4.50 -13.67 -16.05
N LYS A 183 -4.09 -13.45 -17.31
CA LYS A 183 -2.82 -13.96 -17.84
C LYS A 183 -1.62 -13.47 -17.05
N SER A 184 -1.60 -12.17 -16.70
CA SER A 184 -0.53 -11.55 -15.92
C SER A 184 -0.46 -12.14 -14.50
N ARG A 185 -1.62 -12.42 -13.87
CA ARG A 185 -1.69 -13.04 -12.54
C ARG A 185 -1.05 -14.43 -12.53
N LEU A 186 -1.35 -15.25 -13.54
CA LEU A 186 -0.75 -16.59 -13.67
C LEU A 186 0.77 -16.55 -13.87
N ARG A 187 1.33 -15.43 -14.35
CA ARG A 187 2.77 -15.24 -14.53
C ARG A 187 3.51 -14.74 -13.28
N LEU A 188 2.81 -14.39 -12.19
CA LEU A 188 3.46 -13.84 -10.99
C LEU A 188 4.52 -14.77 -10.40
N ASP A 189 4.23 -16.06 -10.39
CA ASP A 189 5.14 -17.07 -9.83
C ASP A 189 6.33 -17.37 -10.75
N SER A 190 6.23 -17.05 -12.04
CA SER A 190 7.32 -17.25 -13.00
C SER A 190 8.31 -16.09 -13.06
N VAL A 191 8.01 -14.94 -12.45
CA VAL A 191 8.96 -13.81 -12.37
C VAL A 191 10.06 -14.12 -11.38
N PHE A 192 11.29 -14.17 -11.89
CA PHE A 192 12.46 -14.46 -11.08
C PHE A 192 12.95 -13.22 -10.31
N ALA A 193 13.24 -13.41 -9.03
CA ALA A 193 13.94 -12.42 -8.22
C ALA A 193 15.20 -13.06 -7.64
N LYS A 194 16.37 -12.43 -7.87
CA LYS A 194 17.62 -12.88 -7.26
C LYS A 194 17.57 -12.69 -5.74
N PRO A 195 18.25 -13.55 -4.94
CA PRO A 195 18.37 -13.34 -3.49
C PRO A 195 18.87 -11.95 -3.11
N SER A 196 19.79 -11.38 -3.90
CA SER A 196 20.31 -10.02 -3.70
C SER A 196 19.23 -8.92 -3.81
N ILE A 197 18.16 -9.14 -4.59
CA ILE A 197 17.01 -8.22 -4.65
C ILE A 197 16.22 -8.28 -3.35
N GLN A 198 16.06 -9.47 -2.77
CA GLN A 198 15.42 -9.65 -1.46
C GLN A 198 16.22 -8.96 -0.35
N GLU A 199 17.54 -9.17 -0.33
CA GLU A 199 18.46 -8.50 0.60
C GLU A 199 18.41 -6.97 0.44
N TYR A 200 18.31 -6.48 -0.80
CA TYR A 200 18.15 -5.05 -1.08
C TYR A 200 16.85 -4.51 -0.48
N ILE A 201 15.71 -5.20 -0.65
CA ILE A 201 14.43 -4.80 -0.03
C ILE A 201 14.53 -4.81 1.50
N CYS A 202 15.14 -5.85 2.09
CA CYS A 202 15.39 -5.91 3.53
C CYS A 202 16.18 -4.70 4.02
N SER A 203 17.26 -4.36 3.31
CA SER A 203 18.13 -3.23 3.64
C SER A 203 17.37 -1.91 3.61
N LEU A 204 16.53 -1.68 2.58
CA LEU A 204 15.69 -0.48 2.50
C LEU A 204 14.67 -0.40 3.65
N LEU A 205 14.08 -1.53 4.07
CA LEU A 205 13.15 -1.54 5.21
C LEU A 205 13.87 -1.25 6.53
N VAL A 206 15.02 -1.87 6.78
CA VAL A 206 15.84 -1.60 7.96
C VAL A 206 16.24 -0.13 8.00
N PHE A 207 16.69 0.41 6.87
CA PHE A 207 17.06 1.81 6.74
C PHE A 207 15.89 2.74 7.11
N THR A 208 14.72 2.57 6.51
CA THR A 208 13.56 3.42 6.81
C THR A 208 13.04 3.26 8.23
N ARG A 209 13.08 2.05 8.80
CA ARG A 209 12.69 1.82 10.20
C ARG A 209 13.66 2.47 11.19
N SER A 210 14.92 2.63 10.80
CA SER A 210 15.99 3.23 11.62
C SER A 210 16.14 4.74 11.38
N HIS A 211 15.64 5.25 10.26
CA HIS A 211 15.70 6.66 9.90
C HIS A 211 15.03 7.53 10.97
N ARG A 212 15.64 8.68 11.29
CA ARG A 212 15.20 9.60 12.36
C ARG A 212 13.72 9.97 12.32
N LEU A 213 13.14 10.07 11.11
CA LEU A 213 11.74 10.42 10.92
C LEU A 213 10.77 9.32 11.35
N CYS A 214 11.23 8.07 11.42
CA CYS A 214 10.47 6.88 11.80
C CYS A 214 10.90 6.31 13.16
N SER A 215 12.18 6.44 13.52
CA SER A 215 12.72 5.91 14.77
C SER A 215 12.26 6.70 16.00
N LEU A 216 12.14 8.02 15.87
CA LEU A 216 11.65 8.92 16.92
C LEU A 216 10.12 9.07 16.94
N ALA A 217 9.43 8.47 15.97
CA ALA A 217 7.97 8.47 15.88
C ALA A 217 7.38 7.20 16.54
N PRO A 218 6.08 7.18 16.91
CA PRO A 218 5.41 6.00 17.46
C PRO A 218 5.66 4.75 16.61
N LEU A 219 5.76 3.56 17.22
CA LEU A 219 6.04 2.32 16.47
C LEU A 219 5.06 2.06 15.31
N THR A 220 3.84 2.58 15.42
CA THR A 220 2.80 2.52 14.39
C THR A 220 3.13 3.31 13.12
N THR A 221 4.15 4.15 13.13
CA THR A 221 4.56 4.96 11.96
C THR A 221 5.50 4.23 11.01
N ARG A 222 5.94 3.02 11.40
CA ARG A 222 6.94 2.25 10.68
C ARG A 222 6.28 1.25 9.73
N PRO A 223 6.85 0.97 8.53
CA PRO A 223 6.35 -0.08 7.65
C PRO A 223 6.28 -1.43 8.38
N SER A 224 5.19 -2.16 8.18
CA SER A 224 5.02 -3.52 8.71
C SER A 224 6.02 -4.49 8.08
N PHE A 225 6.20 -5.66 8.69
CA PHE A 225 7.00 -6.73 8.08
C PHE A 225 6.38 -7.26 6.78
N SER A 226 5.04 -7.21 6.64
CA SER A 226 4.35 -7.57 5.40
C SER A 226 4.79 -6.71 4.21
N ALA A 227 5.28 -5.48 4.47
CA ALA A 227 5.78 -4.59 3.43
C ALA A 227 6.89 -5.23 2.57
N LEU A 228 7.68 -6.15 3.14
CA LEU A 228 8.75 -6.86 2.41
C LEU A 228 8.18 -7.69 1.25
N GLU A 229 7.19 -8.52 1.55
CA GLU A 229 6.50 -9.34 0.56
C GLU A 229 5.70 -8.46 -0.41
N ASP A 230 5.07 -7.42 0.11
CA ASP A 230 4.30 -6.46 -0.67
C ASP A 230 5.16 -5.75 -1.72
N ILE A 231 6.36 -5.30 -1.35
CA ILE A 231 7.30 -4.62 -2.25
C ILE A 231 7.78 -5.59 -3.33
N MET A 232 8.12 -6.81 -2.96
CA MET A 232 8.52 -7.83 -3.92
C MET A 232 7.40 -8.13 -4.92
N THR A 233 6.18 -8.35 -4.44
CA THR A 233 5.01 -8.62 -5.28
C THR A 233 4.74 -7.46 -6.24
N LEU A 234 4.84 -6.20 -5.78
CA LEU A 234 4.61 -5.05 -6.64
C LEU A 234 5.71 -4.92 -7.70
N ALA A 235 6.96 -5.20 -7.34
CA ALA A 235 8.07 -5.21 -8.28
C ALA A 235 7.89 -6.28 -9.38
N LYS A 236 7.39 -7.47 -9.01
CA LYS A 236 7.01 -8.52 -9.98
C LYS A 236 5.85 -8.08 -10.88
N CYS A 237 4.79 -7.48 -10.32
CA CYS A 237 3.68 -6.96 -11.11
C CYS A 237 4.14 -5.89 -12.10
N LEU A 238 5.06 -5.02 -11.71
CA LEU A 238 5.64 -3.99 -12.61
C LEU A 238 6.41 -4.63 -13.77
N ALA A 239 7.25 -5.63 -13.48
CA ALA A 239 7.99 -6.37 -14.51
C ALA A 239 7.05 -7.04 -15.53
N ILE A 240 5.94 -7.63 -15.08
CA ILE A 240 4.92 -8.22 -15.96
C ILE A 240 4.20 -7.15 -16.77
N TRP A 241 3.77 -6.07 -16.12
CA TRP A 241 2.98 -5.03 -16.78
C TRP A 241 3.75 -4.29 -17.88
N GLU A 242 5.04 -4.04 -17.67
CA GLU A 242 5.92 -3.42 -18.66
C GLU A 242 6.22 -4.36 -19.83
N ASN A 243 6.30 -5.66 -19.57
CA ASN A 243 6.62 -6.69 -20.56
C ASN A 243 5.39 -7.53 -20.95
N ARG A 244 4.18 -6.95 -20.89
CA ARG A 244 2.92 -7.68 -21.11
C ARG A 244 2.82 -8.29 -22.52
N ASP A 245 3.46 -7.66 -23.49
CA ASP A 245 3.49 -8.09 -24.89
C ASP A 245 4.68 -9.03 -25.20
N ASN A 246 5.49 -9.38 -24.19
CA ASN A 246 6.70 -10.17 -24.34
C ASN A 246 6.68 -11.43 -23.47
N ASP A 247 6.94 -12.58 -24.09
CA ASP A 247 7.01 -13.89 -23.44
C ASP A 247 8.41 -14.22 -22.90
N SER A 248 9.36 -13.28 -22.99
CA SER A 248 10.70 -13.48 -22.42
C SER A 248 10.63 -13.75 -20.91
N PRO A 249 11.59 -14.52 -20.36
CA PRO A 249 11.74 -14.67 -18.92
C PRO A 249 11.84 -13.31 -18.22
N LEU A 250 11.04 -13.12 -17.19
CA LEU A 250 10.94 -11.85 -16.47
C LEU A 250 11.80 -11.88 -15.22
N PHE A 251 12.51 -10.78 -14.98
CA PHE A 251 13.41 -10.64 -13.85
C PHE A 251 13.11 -9.34 -13.10
N VAL A 252 13.08 -9.41 -11.77
CA VAL A 252 12.99 -8.20 -10.93
C VAL A 252 14.35 -7.52 -10.92
N THR A 253 14.35 -6.22 -11.24
CA THR A 253 15.52 -5.33 -11.19
C THR A 253 15.42 -4.38 -9.99
N PRO A 254 16.55 -3.77 -9.57
CA PRO A 254 16.52 -2.75 -8.52
C PRO A 254 15.60 -1.56 -8.82
N ASP A 255 15.37 -1.24 -10.09
CA ASP A 255 14.51 -0.11 -10.46
C ASP A 255 13.04 -0.41 -10.21
N TYR A 256 12.57 -1.64 -10.49
CA TYR A 256 11.24 -2.07 -10.06
C TYR A 256 11.07 -2.01 -8.55
N VAL A 257 12.11 -2.42 -7.80
CA VAL A 257 12.11 -2.34 -6.34
C VAL A 257 12.01 -0.89 -5.87
N LYS A 258 12.77 0.05 -6.44
CA LYS A 258 12.70 1.47 -6.05
C LYS A 258 11.30 2.04 -6.26
N VAL A 259 10.68 1.74 -7.40
CA VAL A 259 9.30 2.18 -7.69
C VAL A 259 8.31 1.56 -6.69
N ALA A 260 8.38 0.25 -6.50
CA ALA A 260 7.52 -0.48 -5.56
C ALA A 260 7.67 0.03 -4.12
N TYR A 261 8.91 0.22 -3.69
CA TYR A 261 9.27 0.74 -2.38
C TYR A 261 8.72 2.14 -2.16
N ARG A 262 8.85 3.05 -3.14
CA ARG A 262 8.26 4.40 -3.05
C ARG A 262 6.74 4.34 -2.90
N LYS A 263 6.06 3.42 -3.58
CA LYS A 263 4.60 3.30 -3.53
C LYS A 263 4.11 2.76 -2.19
N ILE A 264 4.73 1.71 -1.68
CA ILE A 264 4.31 1.02 -0.45
C ILE A 264 4.90 1.72 0.78
N GLY A 265 6.20 2.00 0.77
CA GLY A 265 6.89 2.66 1.88
C GLY A 265 6.30 4.03 2.19
N TYR A 266 6.05 4.88 1.19
CA TYR A 266 5.40 6.17 1.45
C TYR A 266 3.96 6.05 1.92
N TRP A 267 3.25 5.04 1.45
CA TRP A 267 1.90 4.78 1.93
C TRP A 267 1.92 4.36 3.40
N LEU A 268 2.75 3.39 3.77
CA LEU A 268 2.75 2.81 5.11
C LEU A 268 3.44 3.67 6.17
N VAL A 269 4.36 4.56 5.80
CA VAL A 269 4.92 5.51 6.76
C VAL A 269 3.85 6.53 7.16
N ASP A 270 3.69 6.72 8.46
CA ASP A 270 2.79 7.74 9.00
C ASP A 270 3.51 9.10 9.01
N TRP A 271 3.40 9.80 7.88
CA TRP A 271 3.90 11.16 7.73
C TRP A 271 3.05 12.17 8.49
N GLU A 272 1.79 11.84 8.82
CA GLU A 272 0.81 12.77 9.36
C GLU A 272 1.12 13.17 10.81
N THR A 273 1.77 12.27 11.56
CA THR A 273 2.22 12.52 12.93
C THR A 273 3.55 13.28 13.00
N ASN A 274 4.29 13.37 11.90
CA ASN A 274 5.58 14.05 11.87
C ASN A 274 5.41 15.58 11.74
N ARG A 275 6.02 16.34 12.67
CA ARG A 275 5.92 17.81 12.71
C ARG A 275 6.39 18.47 11.42
N LEU A 276 7.43 17.95 10.76
CA LEU A 276 7.94 18.49 9.50
C LEU A 276 6.85 18.45 8.43
N PHE A 277 6.14 17.32 8.32
CA PHE A 277 5.11 17.10 7.30
C PHE A 277 3.77 17.75 7.66
N LYS A 278 3.47 17.87 8.96
CA LYS A 278 2.27 18.53 9.49
C LYS A 278 2.23 20.04 9.27
N LEU A 279 3.37 20.72 9.30
CA LEU A 279 3.45 22.18 9.16
C LEU A 279 3.51 22.61 7.68
N LYS A 280 2.65 23.56 7.28
CA LYS A 280 2.65 24.22 5.95
C LYS A 280 3.58 25.43 5.94
N GLU A 281 4.81 25.28 6.44
CA GLU A 281 5.80 26.36 6.40
C GLU A 281 6.35 26.52 4.98
N TYR A 282 6.25 27.73 4.42
CA TYR A 282 6.89 28.10 3.16
C TYR A 282 8.41 27.90 3.29
N GLY A 283 9.01 27.14 2.36
CA GLY A 283 10.45 26.79 2.38
C GLY A 283 10.77 25.39 2.92
N ALA A 284 9.84 24.71 3.60
CA ALA A 284 10.05 23.35 4.09
C ALA A 284 9.92 22.27 2.99
N GLU A 285 9.42 22.62 1.79
CA GLU A 285 9.14 21.65 0.72
C GLU A 285 10.41 21.00 0.18
N TYR A 286 11.49 21.77 0.01
CA TYR A 286 12.80 21.23 -0.38
C TYR A 286 13.29 20.20 0.65
N ARG A 287 13.21 20.55 1.95
CA ARG A 287 13.58 19.64 3.05
C ARG A 287 12.70 18.39 3.07
N LYS A 288 11.38 18.52 2.88
CA LYS A 288 10.45 17.38 2.79
C LYS A 288 10.86 16.43 1.66
N ARG A 289 11.13 16.98 0.45
CA ARG A 289 11.57 16.20 -0.72
C ARG A 289 12.92 15.51 -0.50
N MET A 290 13.87 16.21 0.13
CA MET A 290 15.18 15.66 0.47
C MET A 290 15.07 14.49 1.43
N GLU A 291 14.33 14.62 2.53
CA GLU A 291 14.16 13.54 3.52
C GLU A 291 13.45 12.31 2.91
N ILE A 292 12.47 12.55 2.03
CA ILE A 292 11.75 11.56 1.24
C ILE A 292 12.70 10.81 0.28
N SER A 293 13.57 11.55 -0.42
CA SER A 293 14.59 10.97 -1.31
C SER A 293 15.62 10.13 -0.56
N ILE A 294 16.09 10.63 0.59
CA ILE A 294 16.97 9.90 1.51
C ILE A 294 16.32 8.58 1.94
N LEU A 295 15.03 8.59 2.28
CA LEU A 295 14.28 7.40 2.70
C LEU A 295 14.07 6.35 1.60
N THR A 296 14.13 6.73 0.32
CA THR A 296 13.78 5.83 -0.79
C THR A 296 14.93 5.25 -1.57
N GLY A 297 16.14 5.34 -1.04
CA GLY A 297 17.22 4.52 -1.58
C GLY A 297 17.81 5.05 -2.89
N ASP A 298 17.60 6.32 -3.27
CA ASP A 298 18.28 6.93 -4.43
C ASP A 298 19.82 7.03 -4.28
N TRP A 299 20.33 6.54 -3.15
CA TRP A 299 21.71 6.28 -2.80
C TRP A 299 22.49 5.43 -3.82
N TYR A 300 21.83 4.59 -4.62
CA TYR A 300 22.51 3.67 -5.54
C TYR A 300 23.26 4.36 -6.70
N GLY A 301 23.10 5.66 -6.91
CA GLY A 301 23.73 6.37 -8.03
C GLY A 301 24.79 7.39 -7.66
N SER A 302 24.59 8.19 -6.61
CA SER A 302 25.35 9.44 -6.45
C SER A 302 26.17 9.56 -5.16
N GLU A 303 25.96 8.71 -4.16
CA GLU A 303 26.61 8.88 -2.83
C GLU A 303 27.11 7.57 -2.21
N TRP A 304 27.27 6.50 -3.00
CA TRP A 304 27.80 5.22 -2.50
C TRP A 304 29.14 5.40 -1.77
N ASN A 305 30.02 6.29 -2.25
CA ASN A 305 31.29 6.59 -1.58
C ASN A 305 31.08 7.25 -0.21
N SER A 306 30.08 8.12 -0.05
CA SER A 306 29.75 8.76 1.24
C SER A 306 29.10 7.79 2.22
N VAL A 307 28.33 6.81 1.71
CA VAL A 307 27.76 5.70 2.51
C VAL A 307 28.82 4.70 2.90
N GLU A 308 29.71 4.34 1.99
CA GLU A 308 30.84 3.45 2.24
C GLU A 308 31.76 4.07 3.29
N GLU A 309 32.06 5.38 3.19
CA GLU A 309 32.84 6.11 4.18
C GLU A 309 32.09 6.20 5.53
N TYR A 310 30.76 6.36 5.54
CA TYR A 310 29.95 6.31 6.75
C TYR A 310 29.95 4.90 7.39
N LEU A 311 29.74 3.84 6.60
CA LEU A 311 29.73 2.46 7.07
C LEU A 311 31.10 2.01 7.57
N GLN A 312 32.19 2.40 6.91
CA GLN A 312 33.56 2.16 7.37
C GLN A 312 33.87 2.93 8.68
N ARG A 313 33.34 4.15 8.81
CA ARG A 313 33.58 5.00 10.00
C ARG A 313 32.82 4.52 11.24
N TYR A 314 31.68 3.85 11.05
CA TYR A 314 30.83 3.31 12.11
C TYR A 314 30.76 1.78 12.11
N GLU A 315 31.75 1.13 11.49
CA GLU A 315 31.89 -0.33 11.49
C GLU A 315 32.10 -0.84 12.93
N SER A 316 31.45 -1.96 13.25
CA SER A 316 31.53 -2.56 14.58
C SER A 316 32.95 -3.06 14.85
N LYS A 317 33.61 -2.50 15.85
CA LYS A 317 34.97 -2.88 16.23
C LYS A 317 34.93 -3.89 17.35
N LEU A 318 35.88 -4.81 17.34
CA LEU A 318 36.04 -5.78 18.42
C LEU A 318 36.48 -5.04 19.69
N ASP A 319 35.69 -5.12 20.75
CA ASP A 319 35.94 -4.45 22.01
C ASP A 319 35.66 -5.42 23.16
N TRP A 320 36.74 -5.89 23.77
CA TRP A 320 36.73 -6.87 24.86
C TRP A 320 36.12 -6.33 26.16
N ASN A 321 35.95 -5.01 26.26
CA ASN A 321 35.36 -4.36 27.43
C ASN A 321 33.86 -4.05 27.25
N SER A 322 33.31 -4.25 26.04
CA SER A 322 31.88 -4.16 25.78
C SER A 322 31.18 -5.45 26.23
N SER A 323 29.96 -5.33 26.76
CA SER A 323 29.16 -6.49 27.20
C SER A 323 28.81 -7.46 26.07
N SER A 324 28.92 -7.04 24.81
CA SER A 324 28.67 -7.84 23.60
C SER A 324 29.95 -8.27 22.89
N GLY A 325 31.14 -7.87 23.35
CA GLY A 325 32.43 -8.16 22.69
C GLY A 325 32.72 -7.31 21.44
N PHE A 326 31.80 -6.41 21.09
CA PHE A 326 31.91 -5.49 19.97
C PHE A 326 31.37 -4.12 20.38
N SER A 327 32.05 -3.05 19.98
CA SER A 327 31.59 -1.66 20.15
C SER A 327 31.15 -1.10 18.80
N ASN A 328 30.08 -0.32 18.81
CA ASN A 328 29.59 0.39 17.65
C ASN A 328 29.20 1.78 18.13
N ALA A 329 29.92 2.81 17.65
CA ALA A 329 29.79 4.16 18.16
C ALA A 329 28.35 4.70 18.10
N ILE A 330 27.54 4.28 17.13
CA ILE A 330 26.13 4.68 17.03
C ILE A 330 25.29 4.00 18.12
N VAL A 331 25.53 2.72 18.37
CA VAL A 331 24.82 1.95 19.41
C VAL A 331 25.22 2.44 20.79
N ASP A 332 26.51 2.70 21.01
CA ASP A 332 27.06 3.16 22.29
C ASP A 332 26.61 4.59 22.63
N GLU A 333 26.52 5.48 21.65
CA GLU A 333 25.99 6.84 21.82
C GLU A 333 24.50 6.82 22.17
N VAL A 334 23.71 5.95 21.54
CA VAL A 334 22.29 5.75 21.87
C VAL A 334 22.13 5.14 23.28
N LEU A 335 22.96 4.17 23.66
CA LEU A 335 22.95 3.60 25.01
C LEU A 335 23.35 4.61 26.10
N GLN A 336 24.23 5.57 25.77
CA GLN A 336 24.56 6.68 26.68
C GLN A 336 23.41 7.68 26.82
N LEU A 337 22.66 7.93 25.76
CA LEU A 337 21.50 8.82 25.76
C LEU A 337 20.26 8.21 26.44
N VAL A 338 20.15 6.88 26.46
CA VAL A 338 19.01 6.13 27.02
C VAL A 338 19.37 5.50 28.39
N ARG A 339 20.25 6.14 29.17
CA ARG A 339 20.43 5.73 30.57
C ARG A 339 19.15 6.06 31.35
N PRO A 340 18.49 5.08 31.99
CA PRO A 340 17.37 5.38 32.88
C PRO A 340 17.89 6.22 34.05
N PRO A 341 17.11 7.18 34.58
CA PRO A 341 17.49 7.90 35.78
C PRO A 341 17.60 6.89 36.93
N ILE A 342 18.74 6.90 37.63
CA ILE A 342 18.96 6.10 38.85
C ILE A 342 18.06 6.59 39.96
#